data_AF-A0A7L4GYE0-F1
#
_entry.id   AF-A0A7L4GYE0-F1
#
_cell.length_a   1.000
_cell.length_b   1.000
_cell.length_c   1.000
_cell.angle_alpha   90.00
_cell.angle_beta   90.00
_cell.angle_gamma   90.00
#
_symmetry.space_group_name_H-M   'P 1'
#
loop_
_entity.id
_entity.type
_entity.pdbx_description
1 polymer ?
#
loop_
_entity_poly.entity_id
_entity_poly.type
_entity_poly.pdbx_seq_one_letter_code
_entity_poly.pdbx_strand_id
1 'polypeptide(L)'
;QEDPNDIDPKRKDVRGNDGQDKAQSVETLPPGKVRWQDFDQDAYVGATMVRSGQDPYARNKFNQVESDKLRMDRSIPDTRHDQCQRKQWRIDLPATSVVITFHNEARSALLRTVVSVLKKSPSHLIKEIILVDDYSNDPEDGALLGKIEKVRVLRNDRREGLMRSRVRGADAAQAKVLTFLDSHCECNEHWLEPLLERVAEDKTRVVSPIIDVINMDNFQYVGASADLKGGFDWNLVFKWDYMTPEQRRARQGNPVAPIKTPMIAGGLFVMDKSYFEELGKYDMMMDVWGGENL
;
A
#
# COMPACT_ATOMS: atom_id res chain seq x y z
N GLN A 1 18.43 -57.80 -33.71
CA GLN A 1 17.78 -58.73 -34.66
C GLN A 1 16.97 -59.69 -33.81
N GLU A 2 15.65 -59.73 -33.79
CA GLU A 2 14.57 -59.10 -34.56
C GLU A 2 13.34 -59.00 -33.62
N ASP A 3 12.50 -58.01 -33.87
CA ASP A 3 11.10 -57.86 -33.41
C ASP A 3 10.24 -58.09 -34.68
N PRO A 4 9.03 -58.72 -34.69
CA PRO A 4 7.79 -57.95 -34.39
C PRO A 4 6.51 -58.73 -33.99
N ASN A 5 5.59 -58.02 -33.31
CA ASN A 5 4.11 -58.06 -33.38
C ASN A 5 3.33 -59.39 -33.44
N ASP A 6 2.51 -59.64 -32.41
CA ASP A 6 1.11 -60.06 -32.62
C ASP A 6 0.16 -59.47 -31.56
N ILE A 7 -1.03 -59.09 -32.02
CA ILE A 7 -2.08 -58.27 -31.37
C ILE A 7 -3.24 -59.21 -30.98
N ASP A 8 -3.88 -59.14 -29.81
CA ASP A 8 -5.23 -58.57 -29.54
C ASP A 8 -5.87 -59.27 -28.29
N PRO A 9 -7.08 -58.92 -27.78
CA PRO A 9 -7.36 -57.89 -26.78
C PRO A 9 -8.12 -58.39 -25.52
N LYS A 10 -8.35 -57.44 -24.60
CA LYS A 10 -9.44 -57.31 -23.58
C LYS A 10 -8.95 -57.36 -22.14
N ARG A 11 -8.76 -56.17 -21.55
CA ARG A 11 -9.35 -55.84 -20.24
C ARG A 11 -9.42 -54.33 -20.00
N LYS A 12 -10.63 -53.83 -20.24
CA LYS A 12 -11.35 -52.65 -19.74
C LYS A 12 -10.58 -51.60 -18.92
N ASP A 13 -10.72 -50.37 -19.42
CA ASP A 13 -10.53 -49.07 -18.77
C ASP A 13 -11.05 -48.98 -17.34
N VAL A 14 -10.22 -48.42 -16.46
CA VAL A 14 -10.65 -47.57 -15.34
C VAL A 14 -9.75 -46.33 -15.36
N ARG A 15 -10.20 -45.27 -16.03
CA ARG A 15 -9.60 -43.94 -15.93
C ARG A 15 -10.08 -43.31 -14.61
N GLY A 16 -9.22 -43.34 -13.59
CA GLY A 16 -9.33 -42.48 -12.42
C GLY A 16 -8.96 -41.05 -12.81
N ASN A 17 -9.92 -40.15 -12.68
CA ASN A 17 -9.81 -38.73 -13.00
C ASN A 17 -9.19 -38.00 -11.81
N ASP A 18 -7.86 -37.89 -11.74
CA ASP A 18 -7.17 -37.07 -10.73
C ASP A 18 -7.20 -35.59 -11.13
N GLY A 19 -8.38 -34.98 -11.00
CA GLY A 19 -8.51 -33.54 -10.89
C GLY A 19 -7.99 -33.10 -9.53
N GLN A 20 -6.79 -32.54 -9.49
CA GLN A 20 -6.29 -31.81 -8.32
C GLN A 20 -7.12 -30.52 -8.16
N ASP A 21 -8.26 -30.64 -7.48
CA ASP A 21 -8.93 -29.51 -6.85
C ASP A 21 -7.98 -28.93 -5.79
N LYS A 22 -7.25 -27.87 -6.16
CA LYS A 22 -6.67 -26.94 -5.19
C LYS A 22 -7.83 -26.19 -4.52
N ALA A 23 -8.43 -26.83 -3.53
CA ALA A 23 -9.26 -26.16 -2.55
C ALA A 23 -8.38 -25.15 -1.79
N GLN A 24 -8.34 -23.90 -2.27
CA GLN A 24 -7.98 -22.78 -1.40
C GLN A 24 -8.98 -22.82 -0.25
N SER A 25 -8.50 -23.09 0.96
CA SER A 25 -9.32 -22.96 2.17
C SER A 25 -9.88 -21.54 2.20
N VAL A 26 -11.17 -21.40 1.90
CA VAL A 26 -11.87 -20.12 1.99
C VAL A 26 -11.93 -19.79 3.47
N GLU A 27 -10.96 -19.01 3.94
CA GLU A 27 -10.95 -18.51 5.31
C GLU A 27 -12.27 -17.75 5.53
N THR A 28 -13.12 -18.25 6.42
CA THR A 28 -14.41 -17.63 6.71
C THR A 28 -14.19 -16.27 7.35
N LEU A 29 -14.69 -15.22 6.72
CA LEU A 29 -14.58 -13.87 7.25
C LEU A 29 -15.38 -13.70 8.55
N PRO A 30 -14.96 -12.79 9.45
CA PRO A 30 -15.76 -12.42 10.61
C PRO A 30 -17.18 -11.94 10.21
N PRO A 31 -18.19 -12.10 11.08
CA PRO A 31 -19.54 -11.61 10.80
C PRO A 31 -19.55 -10.11 10.42
N GLY A 32 -20.30 -9.76 9.38
CA GLY A 32 -20.42 -8.39 8.89
C GLY A 32 -19.25 -7.89 8.02
N LYS A 33 -18.24 -8.74 7.78
CA LYS A 33 -17.15 -8.45 6.86
C LYS A 33 -17.43 -8.95 5.43
N VAL A 34 -16.91 -8.23 4.44
CA VAL A 34 -16.95 -8.59 3.02
C VAL A 34 -15.53 -8.71 2.47
N ARG A 35 -15.33 -9.58 1.48
CA ARG A 35 -14.10 -9.55 0.67
C ARG A 35 -14.09 -8.25 -0.13
N TRP A 36 -12.92 -7.70 -0.41
CA TRP A 36 -12.86 -6.40 -1.09
C TRP A 36 -13.49 -6.45 -2.50
N GLN A 37 -13.47 -7.61 -3.16
CA GLN A 37 -14.11 -7.83 -4.46
C GLN A 37 -15.64 -7.66 -4.42
N ASP A 38 -16.24 -7.92 -3.26
CA ASP A 38 -17.69 -7.87 -3.04
C ASP A 38 -18.14 -6.51 -2.47
N PHE A 39 -17.21 -5.56 -2.28
CA PHE A 39 -17.54 -4.24 -1.77
C PHE A 39 -18.18 -3.38 -2.88
N ASP A 40 -19.35 -2.82 -2.59
CA ASP A 40 -20.11 -1.98 -3.53
C ASP A 40 -19.48 -0.57 -3.62
N GLN A 41 -18.54 -0.43 -4.55
CA GLN A 41 -17.89 0.85 -4.85
C GLN A 41 -18.90 1.92 -5.29
N ASP A 42 -19.87 1.57 -6.13
CA ASP A 42 -20.77 2.53 -6.75
C ASP A 42 -21.69 3.15 -5.68
N ALA A 43 -22.22 2.34 -4.77
CA ALA A 43 -22.98 2.83 -3.63
C ALA A 43 -22.12 3.70 -2.69
N TYR A 44 -20.88 3.29 -2.42
CA TYR A 44 -19.98 4.02 -1.54
C TYR A 44 -19.56 5.38 -2.11
N VAL A 45 -19.09 5.43 -3.36
CA VAL A 45 -18.61 6.66 -4.04
C VAL A 45 -19.77 7.54 -4.49
N GLY A 46 -20.87 6.94 -4.96
CA GLY A 46 -22.04 7.65 -5.51
C GLY A 46 -22.65 8.67 -4.56
N ALA A 47 -22.53 8.46 -3.24
CA ALA A 47 -23.03 9.38 -2.22
C ALA A 47 -22.26 10.72 -2.15
N THR A 48 -21.04 10.79 -2.68
CA THR A 48 -20.15 11.96 -2.54
C THR A 48 -19.63 12.52 -3.86
N MET A 49 -20.20 12.10 -4.99
CA MET A 49 -19.77 12.57 -6.31
C MET A 49 -19.93 14.08 -6.46
N VAL A 50 -19.02 14.68 -7.23
CA VAL A 50 -19.08 16.09 -7.61
C VAL A 50 -20.33 16.34 -8.44
N ARG A 51 -21.16 17.32 -8.04
CA ARG A 51 -22.39 17.66 -8.78
C ARG A 51 -22.07 18.49 -10.01
N SER A 52 -22.93 18.41 -11.02
CA SER A 52 -22.80 19.21 -12.24
C SER A 52 -22.70 20.71 -11.90
N GLY A 53 -21.70 21.39 -12.48
CA GLY A 53 -21.41 22.81 -12.24
C GLY A 53 -20.56 23.11 -11.00
N GLN A 54 -20.19 22.13 -10.18
CA GLN A 54 -19.26 22.32 -9.07
C GLN A 54 -17.80 22.12 -9.51
N ASP A 55 -16.88 22.80 -8.82
CA ASP A 55 -15.44 22.66 -9.03
C ASP A 55 -14.95 21.28 -8.54
N PRO A 56 -14.38 20.44 -9.43
CA PRO A 56 -13.91 19.10 -9.06
C PRO A 56 -12.66 19.09 -8.18
N TYR A 57 -11.97 20.23 -7.99
CA TYR A 57 -10.76 20.35 -7.16
C TYR A 57 -11.04 20.91 -5.77
N ALA A 58 -12.23 21.46 -5.52
CA ALA A 58 -12.51 22.26 -4.33
C ALA A 58 -12.23 21.50 -3.02
N ARG A 59 -12.70 20.24 -2.94
CA ARG A 59 -12.63 19.39 -1.74
C ARG A 59 -11.22 18.85 -1.47
N ASN A 60 -10.54 18.34 -2.51
CA ASN A 60 -9.34 17.50 -2.33
C ASN A 60 -8.05 18.07 -2.95
N LYS A 61 -8.14 19.19 -3.67
CA LYS A 61 -7.01 19.78 -4.43
C LYS A 61 -6.44 18.89 -5.53
N PHE A 62 -7.12 17.79 -5.86
CA PHE A 62 -6.98 17.00 -7.08
C PHE A 62 -8.37 16.82 -7.71
N ASN A 63 -8.42 16.39 -8.97
CA ASN A 63 -9.65 16.25 -9.73
C ASN A 63 -10.49 15.05 -9.25
N GLN A 64 -11.46 15.29 -8.37
CA GLN A 64 -12.30 14.22 -7.83
C GLN A 64 -13.14 13.53 -8.92
N VAL A 65 -13.57 14.26 -9.96
CA VAL A 65 -14.34 13.68 -11.08
C VAL A 65 -13.52 12.61 -11.82
N GLU A 66 -12.23 12.85 -12.07
CA GLU A 66 -11.38 11.81 -12.67
C GLU A 66 -11.08 10.66 -11.72
N SER A 67 -10.93 10.91 -10.41
CA SER A 67 -10.78 9.83 -9.42
C SER A 67 -12.01 8.93 -9.35
N ASP A 68 -13.21 9.50 -9.35
CA ASP A 68 -14.48 8.79 -9.18
C ASP A 68 -14.84 7.90 -10.38
N LYS A 69 -14.29 8.18 -11.58
CA LYS A 69 -14.45 7.34 -12.78
C LYS A 69 -13.72 6.00 -12.69
N LEU A 70 -12.73 5.89 -11.81
CA LEU A 70 -11.82 4.76 -11.78
C LEU A 70 -12.37 3.63 -10.93
N ARG A 71 -12.18 2.40 -11.39
CA ARG A 71 -12.37 1.21 -10.55
C ARG A 71 -11.40 1.24 -9.36
N MET A 72 -11.87 0.82 -8.19
CA MET A 72 -11.09 0.66 -6.97
C MET A 72 -9.90 -0.29 -7.15
N ASP A 73 -9.97 -1.16 -8.15
CA ASP A 73 -8.97 -2.17 -8.46
C ASP A 73 -8.31 -1.98 -9.84
N ARG A 74 -8.36 -0.76 -10.41
CA ARG A 74 -7.82 -0.46 -11.74
C ARG A 74 -6.40 -1.01 -11.93
N SER A 75 -6.08 -1.41 -13.16
CA SER A 75 -4.72 -1.78 -13.53
C SER A 75 -3.84 -0.53 -13.64
N ILE A 76 -2.60 -0.64 -13.20
CA ILE A 76 -1.54 0.37 -13.30
C ILE A 76 -0.31 -0.27 -13.97
N PRO A 77 0.54 0.51 -14.67
CA PRO A 77 1.76 -0.04 -15.26
C PRO A 77 2.73 -0.54 -14.19
N ASP A 78 3.41 -1.64 -14.46
CA ASP A 78 4.56 -2.07 -13.66
C ASP A 78 5.75 -1.15 -13.99
N THR A 79 6.10 -0.28 -13.04
CA THR A 79 7.16 0.73 -13.17
C THR A 79 8.50 0.24 -12.63
N ARG A 80 8.58 -1.01 -12.16
CA ARG A 80 9.79 -1.57 -11.58
C ARG A 80 10.83 -1.86 -12.66
N HIS A 81 12.10 -1.72 -12.28
CA HIS A 81 13.21 -2.17 -13.11
C HIS A 81 13.13 -3.69 -13.36
N ASP A 82 13.49 -4.16 -14.55
CA ASP A 82 13.40 -5.59 -14.95
C ASP A 82 14.05 -6.57 -13.97
N GLN A 83 15.13 -6.14 -13.30
CA GLN A 83 15.80 -6.96 -12.28
C GLN A 83 14.92 -7.22 -11.05
N CYS A 84 13.99 -6.32 -10.69
CA CYS A 84 13.04 -6.54 -9.60
C CYS A 84 12.06 -7.66 -9.92
N GLN A 85 11.65 -7.81 -11.18
CA GLN A 85 10.70 -8.84 -11.61
C GLN A 85 11.28 -10.26 -11.50
N ARG A 86 12.61 -10.38 -11.49
CA ARG A 86 13.33 -11.65 -11.35
C ARG A 86 13.70 -11.98 -9.91
N LYS A 87 13.52 -11.03 -8.99
CA LYS A 87 13.89 -11.22 -7.59
C LYS A 87 12.81 -12.05 -6.88
N GLN A 88 13.26 -13.10 -6.20
CA GLN A 88 12.45 -13.88 -5.29
C GLN A 88 12.67 -13.35 -3.87
N TRP A 89 11.60 -13.25 -3.10
CA TRP A 89 11.64 -12.78 -1.72
C TRP A 89 11.51 -13.96 -0.77
N ARG A 90 12.11 -13.83 0.43
CA ARG A 90 11.95 -14.83 1.47
C ARG A 90 10.47 -14.97 1.86
N ILE A 91 10.04 -16.19 2.16
CA ILE A 91 8.64 -16.51 2.47
C ILE A 91 8.27 -16.22 3.93
N ASP A 92 9.26 -16.15 4.82
CA ASP A 92 9.13 -16.00 6.26
C ASP A 92 9.25 -14.54 6.70
N LEU A 93 8.67 -13.62 5.91
CA LEU A 93 8.63 -12.20 6.25
C LEU A 93 7.63 -11.93 7.39
N PRO A 94 7.94 -10.97 8.29
CA PRO A 94 7.00 -10.56 9.31
C PRO A 94 5.79 -9.86 8.68
N ALA A 95 4.59 -10.20 9.12
CA ALA A 95 3.39 -9.45 8.77
C ALA A 95 3.46 -8.00 9.30
N THR A 96 2.75 -7.10 8.63
CA THR A 96 2.67 -5.67 8.96
C THR A 96 1.23 -5.25 9.29
N SER A 97 1.09 -4.24 10.14
CA SER A 97 -0.14 -3.47 10.33
C SER A 97 0.00 -2.19 9.49
N VAL A 98 -0.86 -2.05 8.48
CA VAL A 98 -0.84 -0.88 7.59
C VAL A 98 -1.67 0.22 8.23
N VAL A 99 -1.08 1.38 8.52
CA VAL A 99 -1.74 2.54 9.13
C VAL A 99 -1.95 3.61 8.05
N ILE A 100 -3.20 3.97 7.82
CA ILE A 100 -3.61 5.03 6.88
C ILE A 100 -4.43 6.04 7.67
N THR A 101 -3.87 7.23 7.86
CA THR A 101 -4.59 8.36 8.45
C THR A 101 -5.27 9.17 7.35
N PHE A 102 -6.47 9.66 7.58
CA PHE A 102 -7.16 10.51 6.59
C PHE A 102 -8.01 11.57 7.26
N HIS A 103 -8.20 12.69 6.56
CA HIS A 103 -9.11 13.77 6.94
C HIS A 103 -9.82 14.28 5.70
N ASN A 104 -11.14 14.10 5.61
CA ASN A 104 -11.97 14.58 4.49
C ASN A 104 -11.52 14.09 3.08
N GLU A 105 -10.94 12.90 3.01
CA GLU A 105 -10.47 12.30 1.76
C GLU A 105 -11.61 12.01 0.77
N ALA A 106 -11.31 12.00 -0.53
CA ALA A 106 -12.24 11.53 -1.55
C ALA A 106 -12.44 10.01 -1.40
N ARG A 107 -13.71 9.58 -1.31
CA ARG A 107 -14.07 8.16 -1.13
C ARG A 107 -13.39 7.24 -2.13
N SER A 108 -13.37 7.61 -3.41
CA SER A 108 -12.73 6.82 -4.47
C SER A 108 -11.23 6.63 -4.25
N ALA A 109 -10.50 7.67 -3.81
CA ALA A 109 -9.07 7.59 -3.54
C ALA A 109 -8.76 6.75 -2.29
N LEU A 110 -9.53 6.95 -1.21
CA LEU A 110 -9.37 6.17 0.04
C LEU A 110 -9.63 4.67 -0.20
N LEU A 111 -10.74 4.34 -0.87
CA LEU A 111 -11.08 2.96 -1.20
C LEU A 111 -10.01 2.31 -2.09
N ARG A 112 -9.55 3.03 -3.12
CA ARG A 112 -8.50 2.53 -4.03
C ARG A 112 -7.17 2.30 -3.32
N THR A 113 -6.84 3.12 -2.32
CA THR A 113 -5.67 2.88 -1.45
C THR A 113 -5.81 1.55 -0.70
N VAL A 114 -6.93 1.35 0.01
CA VAL A 114 -7.19 0.11 0.77
C VAL A 114 -7.17 -1.11 -0.14
N VAL A 115 -7.86 -1.04 -1.28
CA VAL A 115 -7.94 -2.15 -2.24
C VAL A 115 -6.59 -2.45 -2.87
N SER A 116 -5.78 -1.44 -3.18
CA SER A 116 -4.44 -1.69 -3.75
C SER A 116 -3.53 -2.44 -2.76
N VAL A 117 -3.62 -2.14 -1.45
CA VAL A 117 -2.93 -2.90 -0.40
C VAL A 117 -3.42 -4.35 -0.39
N LEU A 118 -4.72 -4.58 -0.34
CA LEU A 118 -5.29 -5.94 -0.27
C LEU A 118 -5.00 -6.77 -1.53
N LYS A 119 -5.01 -6.13 -2.71
CA LYS A 119 -4.82 -6.77 -4.00
C LYS A 119 -3.35 -7.07 -4.31
N LYS A 120 -2.43 -6.18 -3.92
CA LYS A 120 -1.01 -6.24 -4.31
C LYS A 120 -0.07 -6.75 -3.22
N SER A 121 -0.60 -7.12 -2.06
CA SER A 121 0.18 -7.73 -0.98
C SER A 121 -0.20 -9.19 -0.78
N PRO A 122 0.76 -10.09 -0.54
CA PRO A 122 0.46 -11.44 -0.08
C PRO A 122 -0.39 -11.39 1.19
N SER A 123 -1.55 -12.07 1.19
CA SER A 123 -2.54 -11.96 2.27
C SER A 123 -1.94 -12.21 3.67
N HIS A 124 -1.06 -13.20 3.83
CA HIS A 124 -0.44 -13.53 5.11
C HIS A 124 0.48 -12.42 5.68
N LEU A 125 0.93 -11.48 4.84
CA LEU A 125 1.76 -10.35 5.28
C LEU A 125 0.94 -9.14 5.72
N ILE A 126 -0.36 -9.09 5.38
CA ILE A 126 -1.27 -8.05 5.87
C ILE A 126 -1.99 -8.57 7.10
N LYS A 127 -1.53 -8.12 8.28
CA LYS A 127 -2.17 -8.44 9.56
C LYS A 127 -3.52 -7.73 9.68
N GLU A 128 -3.52 -6.44 9.40
CA GLU A 128 -4.67 -5.55 9.46
C GLU A 128 -4.37 -4.25 8.70
N ILE A 129 -5.42 -3.55 8.29
CA ILE A 129 -5.36 -2.17 7.78
C ILE A 129 -6.10 -1.30 8.79
N ILE A 130 -5.39 -0.36 9.41
CA ILE A 130 -5.92 0.56 10.41
C ILE A 130 -6.16 1.90 9.73
N LEU A 131 -7.43 2.20 9.46
CA LEU A 131 -7.84 3.52 9.01
C LEU A 131 -8.05 4.42 10.22
N VAL A 132 -7.26 5.48 10.34
CA VAL A 132 -7.44 6.49 11.38
C VAL A 132 -8.12 7.70 10.76
N ASP A 133 -9.42 7.82 11.03
CA ASP A 133 -10.23 8.96 10.62
C ASP A 133 -9.96 10.13 11.57
N ASP A 134 -9.18 11.10 11.09
CA ASP A 134 -8.81 12.30 11.83
C ASP A 134 -9.91 13.35 11.78
N TYR A 135 -11.09 12.98 12.31
CA TYR A 135 -12.24 13.86 12.45
C TYR A 135 -12.74 14.43 11.11
N SER A 136 -12.93 13.53 10.12
CA SER A 136 -13.61 13.88 8.87
C SER A 136 -15.04 14.35 9.14
N ASN A 137 -15.56 15.20 8.26
CA ASN A 137 -16.90 15.77 8.38
C ASN A 137 -17.99 14.68 8.32
N ASP A 138 -17.78 13.67 7.46
CA ASP A 138 -18.65 12.50 7.34
C ASP A 138 -17.96 11.26 7.95
N PRO A 139 -18.44 10.74 9.10
CA PRO A 139 -17.90 9.51 9.69
C PRO A 139 -18.04 8.27 8.79
N GLU A 140 -19.00 8.28 7.86
CA GLU A 140 -19.26 7.12 6.98
C GLU A 140 -18.16 6.91 5.94
N ASP A 141 -17.35 7.94 5.64
CA ASP A 141 -16.15 7.83 4.79
C ASP A 141 -15.20 6.74 5.34
N GLY A 142 -15.05 6.66 6.67
CA GLY A 142 -14.30 5.58 7.32
C GLY A 142 -15.16 4.36 7.64
N ALA A 143 -16.31 4.58 8.29
CA ALA A 143 -17.10 3.51 8.90
C ALA A 143 -17.57 2.45 7.89
N LEU A 144 -17.94 2.86 6.67
CA LEU A 144 -18.37 1.93 5.63
C LEU A 144 -17.24 1.01 5.15
N LEU A 145 -16.01 1.54 5.03
CA LEU A 145 -14.82 0.74 4.70
C LEU A 145 -14.46 -0.25 5.80
N GLY A 146 -14.92 0.00 7.04
CA GLY A 146 -14.85 -0.94 8.15
C GLY A 146 -15.55 -2.29 7.90
N LYS A 147 -16.34 -2.44 6.84
CA LYS A 147 -16.90 -3.74 6.43
C LYS A 147 -15.93 -4.57 5.59
N ILE A 148 -14.90 -3.97 4.99
CA ILE A 148 -13.92 -4.71 4.18
C ILE A 148 -13.06 -5.60 5.09
N GLU A 149 -12.70 -6.78 4.59
CA GLU A 149 -11.79 -7.70 5.26
C GLU A 149 -10.52 -7.00 5.76
N LYS A 150 -10.07 -7.37 6.96
CA LYS A 150 -8.86 -6.83 7.62
C LYS A 150 -8.87 -5.32 7.96
N VAL A 151 -9.86 -4.55 7.52
CA VAL A 151 -9.96 -3.12 7.83
C VAL A 151 -10.48 -2.89 9.25
N ARG A 152 -9.81 -2.06 10.02
CA ARG A 152 -10.27 -1.55 11.32
C ARG A 152 -10.24 -0.03 11.28
N VAL A 153 -11.32 0.60 11.74
CA VAL A 153 -11.45 2.06 11.70
C VAL A 153 -11.35 2.62 13.11
N LEU A 154 -10.51 3.62 13.29
CA LEU A 154 -10.35 4.39 14.52
C LEU A 154 -10.68 5.85 14.22
N ARG A 155 -11.81 6.35 14.72
CA ARG A 155 -12.18 7.75 14.53
C ARG A 155 -11.74 8.61 15.71
N ASN A 156 -11.06 9.72 15.44
CA ASN A 156 -10.75 10.76 16.42
C ASN A 156 -12.01 11.59 16.71
N ASP A 157 -12.22 11.94 17.98
CA ASP A 157 -13.38 12.74 18.42
C ASP A 157 -13.20 14.25 18.18
N ARG A 158 -12.00 14.64 17.74
CA ARG A 158 -11.60 15.98 17.32
C ARG A 158 -10.43 15.88 16.34
N ARG A 159 -10.12 16.95 15.61
CA ARG A 159 -8.99 16.98 14.68
C ARG A 159 -7.68 17.00 15.46
N GLU A 160 -6.92 15.91 15.38
CA GLU A 160 -5.64 15.72 16.07
C GLU A 160 -4.45 15.98 15.13
N GLY A 161 -4.61 15.86 13.81
CA GLY A 161 -3.51 15.99 12.86
C GLY A 161 -2.78 14.67 12.59
N LEU A 162 -1.90 14.71 11.58
CA LEU A 162 -1.25 13.53 11.00
C LEU A 162 -0.43 12.74 12.03
N MET A 163 0.47 13.42 12.75
CA MET A 163 1.43 12.77 13.65
C MET A 163 0.72 12.02 14.79
N ARG A 164 -0.20 12.70 15.50
CA ARG A 164 -0.99 12.10 16.59
C ARG A 164 -1.89 10.98 16.09
N SER A 165 -2.46 11.11 14.90
CA SER A 165 -3.27 10.06 14.26
C SER A 165 -2.43 8.83 13.89
N ARG A 166 -1.22 9.03 13.35
CA ARG A 166 -0.28 7.94 13.08
C ARG A 166 0.14 7.21 14.35
N VAL A 167 0.43 7.95 15.42
CA VAL A 167 0.75 7.37 16.74
C VAL A 167 -0.43 6.56 17.28
N ARG A 168 -1.66 7.06 17.20
CA ARG A 168 -2.86 6.30 17.58
C ARG A 168 -2.98 4.99 16.78
N GLY A 169 -2.72 5.04 15.48
CA GLY A 169 -2.72 3.84 14.64
C GLY A 169 -1.63 2.84 15.02
N ALA A 170 -0.41 3.33 15.28
CA ALA A 170 0.74 2.53 15.70
C ALA A 170 0.51 1.87 17.07
N ASP A 171 -0.07 2.60 18.03
CA ASP A 171 -0.37 2.10 19.37
C ASP A 171 -1.40 0.96 19.32
N ALA A 172 -2.37 1.07 18.42
CA ALA A 172 -3.39 0.05 18.21
C ALA A 172 -2.90 -1.15 17.36
N ALA A 173 -1.77 -1.03 16.67
CA ALA A 173 -1.26 -2.05 15.76
C ALA A 173 -0.88 -3.36 16.47
N GLN A 174 -1.24 -4.49 15.89
CA GLN A 174 -0.97 -5.82 16.43
C GLN A 174 0.28 -6.49 15.83
N ALA A 175 0.73 -6.04 14.66
CA ALA A 175 1.90 -6.60 14.00
C ALA A 175 3.22 -6.10 14.59
N LYS A 176 4.31 -6.81 14.26
CA LYS A 176 5.68 -6.42 14.65
C LYS A 176 6.26 -5.31 13.77
N VAL A 177 5.70 -5.11 12.59
CA VAL A 177 6.13 -4.09 11.63
C VAL A 177 4.97 -3.14 11.37
N LEU A 178 5.27 -1.85 11.25
CA LEU A 178 4.35 -0.79 10.87
C LEU A 178 4.61 -0.41 9.41
N THR A 179 3.54 -0.21 8.66
CA THR A 179 3.59 0.40 7.33
C THR A 179 2.67 1.60 7.31
N PHE A 180 3.22 2.79 7.06
CA PHE A 180 2.44 4.01 6.90
C PHE A 180 2.26 4.32 5.43
N LEU A 181 1.03 4.68 5.05
CA LEU A 181 0.67 5.15 3.72
C LEU A 181 -0.27 6.36 3.87
N ASP A 182 -0.21 7.28 2.91
CA ASP A 182 -1.22 8.33 2.77
C ASP A 182 -2.52 7.73 2.16
N SER A 183 -3.62 8.46 2.28
CA SER A 183 -4.97 8.00 1.92
C SER A 183 -5.31 8.05 0.43
N HIS A 184 -4.35 8.39 -0.41
CA HIS A 184 -4.48 8.54 -1.86
C HIS A 184 -3.27 7.93 -2.58
N CYS A 185 -2.96 6.68 -2.23
CA CYS A 185 -1.86 5.91 -2.82
C CYS A 185 -2.38 4.71 -3.62
N GLU A 186 -1.56 4.19 -4.53
CA GLU A 186 -1.83 2.93 -5.24
C GLU A 186 -0.58 2.05 -5.21
N CYS A 187 -0.66 0.94 -4.48
CA CYS A 187 0.44 -0.02 -4.39
C CYS A 187 0.67 -0.72 -5.75
N ASN A 188 1.95 -0.94 -6.11
CA ASN A 188 2.34 -1.65 -7.32
C ASN A 188 2.72 -3.13 -7.04
N GLU A 189 3.08 -3.87 -8.07
CA GLU A 189 3.43 -5.30 -8.00
C GLU A 189 4.59 -5.57 -7.02
N HIS A 190 4.39 -6.50 -6.08
CA HIS A 190 5.37 -6.88 -5.06
C HIS A 190 6.02 -5.69 -4.34
N TRP A 191 5.21 -4.68 -4.00
CA TRP A 191 5.70 -3.47 -3.34
C TRP A 191 6.15 -3.69 -1.90
N LEU A 192 5.61 -4.70 -1.22
CA LEU A 192 5.71 -4.86 0.24
C LEU A 192 6.88 -5.73 0.66
N GLU A 193 7.07 -6.86 -0.01
CA GLU A 193 8.12 -7.85 0.28
C GLU A 193 9.53 -7.24 0.30
N PRO A 194 9.92 -6.36 -0.66
CA PRO A 194 11.21 -5.67 -0.61
C PRO A 194 11.41 -4.86 0.65
N LEU A 195 10.37 -4.18 1.14
CA LEU A 195 10.43 -3.30 2.30
C LEU A 195 10.55 -4.12 3.59
N LEU A 196 9.70 -5.15 3.72
CA LEU A 196 9.73 -6.06 4.87
C LEU A 196 11.05 -6.82 4.97
N GLU A 197 11.65 -7.23 3.85
CA GLU A 197 12.96 -7.90 3.83
C GLU A 197 14.04 -7.02 4.47
N ARG A 198 14.06 -5.71 4.16
CA ARG A 198 15.06 -4.80 4.72
C ARG A 198 14.93 -4.64 6.24
N VAL A 199 13.70 -4.52 6.74
CA VAL A 199 13.41 -4.37 8.16
C VAL A 199 13.64 -5.68 8.92
N ALA A 200 13.29 -6.82 8.31
CA ALA A 200 13.51 -8.15 8.89
C ALA A 200 15.01 -8.50 9.03
N GLU A 201 15.84 -8.01 8.11
CA GLU A 201 17.30 -8.15 8.22
C GLU A 201 17.90 -7.30 9.35
N ASP A 202 17.30 -6.15 9.63
CA ASP A 202 17.86 -5.14 10.54
C ASP A 202 16.77 -4.16 10.98
N LYS A 203 16.31 -4.32 12.23
CA LYS A 203 15.17 -3.57 12.78
C LYS A 203 15.37 -2.06 12.81
N THR A 204 16.62 -1.59 12.74
CA THR A 204 16.92 -0.15 12.81
C THR A 204 16.78 0.56 11.46
N ARG A 205 16.45 -0.16 10.39
CA ARG A 205 16.24 0.41 9.05
C ARG A 205 14.80 0.89 8.92
N VAL A 206 14.64 2.19 8.65
CA VAL A 206 13.40 2.77 8.15
C VAL A 206 13.49 2.82 6.63
N VAL A 207 12.50 2.26 5.93
CA VAL A 207 12.56 2.11 4.47
C VAL A 207 11.31 2.64 3.79
N SER A 208 11.50 3.21 2.60
CA SER A 208 10.43 3.78 1.78
C SER A 208 10.51 3.23 0.35
N PRO A 209 9.37 3.11 -0.36
CA PRO A 209 9.36 2.82 -1.78
C PRO A 209 9.85 4.03 -2.60
N ILE A 210 10.17 3.82 -3.88
CA ILE A 210 10.09 4.91 -4.86
C ILE A 210 8.62 5.32 -4.95
N ILE A 211 8.36 6.62 -4.91
CA ILE A 211 7.00 7.17 -4.93
C ILE A 211 6.69 7.62 -6.36
N ASP A 212 5.98 6.77 -7.09
CA ASP A 212 5.44 7.09 -8.41
C ASP A 212 4.37 8.18 -8.32
N VAL A 213 4.07 8.80 -9.47
CA VAL A 213 3.14 9.93 -9.56
C VAL A 213 1.79 9.45 -10.07
N ILE A 214 0.74 9.70 -9.30
CA ILE A 214 -0.63 9.73 -9.80
C ILE A 214 -0.93 11.19 -10.14
N ASN A 215 -1.11 11.49 -11.43
CA ASN A 215 -1.35 12.86 -11.88
C ASN A 215 -2.65 13.41 -11.27
N MET A 216 -2.59 14.57 -10.63
CA MET A 216 -3.72 15.17 -9.91
C MET A 216 -4.89 15.59 -10.80
N ASP A 217 -4.69 15.74 -12.11
CA ASP A 217 -5.71 16.20 -13.05
C ASP A 217 -6.42 15.06 -13.76
N ASN A 218 -5.70 14.01 -14.15
CA ASN A 218 -6.20 12.92 -14.99
C ASN A 218 -5.99 11.52 -14.40
N PHE A 219 -5.39 11.43 -13.22
CA PHE A 219 -5.11 10.19 -12.49
C PHE A 219 -4.24 9.17 -13.22
N GLN A 220 -3.53 9.54 -14.28
CA GLN A 220 -2.55 8.65 -14.90
C GLN A 220 -1.44 8.31 -13.89
N TYR A 221 -1.12 7.02 -13.81
CA TYR A 221 -0.04 6.50 -12.97
C TYR A 221 1.25 6.49 -13.80
N VAL A 222 2.28 7.21 -13.33
CA VAL A 222 3.54 7.43 -14.04
C VAL A 222 4.72 7.11 -13.12
N GLY A 223 5.67 6.33 -13.62
CA GLY A 223 6.89 5.97 -12.89
C GLY A 223 7.73 7.20 -12.54
N ALA A 224 8.19 7.29 -11.29
CA ALA A 224 9.16 8.30 -10.87
C ALA A 224 10.59 7.91 -11.24
N SER A 225 11.50 8.88 -11.26
CA SER A 225 12.92 8.61 -11.50
C SER A 225 13.55 7.89 -10.31
N ALA A 226 14.25 6.77 -10.59
CA ALA A 226 15.00 6.01 -9.61
C ALA A 226 16.36 6.64 -9.20
N ASP A 227 16.70 7.80 -9.78
CA ASP A 227 17.94 8.55 -9.52
C ASP A 227 17.73 9.70 -8.52
N LEU A 228 16.61 9.71 -7.80
CA LEU A 228 16.26 10.72 -6.80
C LEU A 228 16.55 10.24 -5.38
N LYS A 229 16.84 11.19 -4.49
CA LYS A 229 16.90 11.02 -3.04
C LYS A 229 16.17 12.18 -2.36
N GLY A 230 15.69 11.95 -1.14
CA GLY A 230 15.12 13.02 -0.33
C GLY A 230 16.20 13.90 0.28
N GLY A 231 15.96 15.21 0.27
CA GLY A 231 16.82 16.22 0.88
C GLY A 231 15.99 17.41 1.33
N PHE A 232 16.66 18.46 1.80
CA PHE A 232 16.06 19.72 2.21
C PHE A 232 17.08 20.85 2.04
N ASP A 233 16.60 22.07 1.83
CA ASP A 233 17.43 23.27 1.91
C ASP A 233 17.32 23.90 3.32
N TRP A 234 18.03 24.99 3.58
CA TRP A 234 18.06 25.64 4.90
C TRP A 234 16.71 26.17 5.40
N ASN A 235 15.69 26.23 4.54
CA ASN A 235 14.31 26.52 4.92
C ASN A 235 13.59 25.30 5.52
N LEU A 236 14.26 24.14 5.61
CA LEU A 236 13.76 22.88 6.14
C LEU A 236 12.53 22.34 5.41
N VAL A 237 12.40 22.64 4.11
CA VAL A 237 11.36 22.07 3.25
C VAL A 237 11.93 20.89 2.47
N PHE A 238 11.22 19.76 2.52
CA PHE A 238 11.56 18.56 1.76
C PHE A 238 11.66 18.88 0.26
N LYS A 239 12.67 18.31 -0.40
CA LYS A 239 12.83 18.32 -1.85
C LYS A 239 13.40 17.00 -2.35
N TRP A 240 13.27 16.80 -3.65
CA TRP A 240 13.95 15.72 -4.36
C TRP A 240 15.27 16.22 -4.94
N ASP A 241 16.37 15.63 -4.51
CA ASP A 241 17.69 15.87 -5.09
C ASP A 241 18.05 14.75 -6.07
N TYR A 242 18.53 15.14 -7.24
CA TYR A 242 19.17 14.19 -8.15
C TYR A 242 20.48 13.68 -7.55
N MET A 243 20.70 12.38 -7.64
CA MET A 243 22.00 11.78 -7.29
C MET A 243 23.14 12.43 -8.06
N THR A 244 24.32 12.53 -7.44
CA THR A 244 25.52 13.00 -8.14
C THR A 244 25.95 12.00 -9.23
N PRO A 245 26.76 12.42 -10.22
CA PRO A 245 27.30 11.50 -11.22
C PRO A 245 28.02 10.29 -10.62
N GLU A 246 28.74 10.45 -9.51
CA GLU A 246 29.45 9.39 -8.80
C GLU A 246 28.49 8.40 -8.17
N GLN A 247 27.41 8.89 -7.54
CA GLN A 247 26.38 8.05 -6.94
C GLN A 247 25.65 7.20 -8.00
N ARG A 248 25.29 7.80 -9.15
CA ARG A 248 24.71 7.06 -10.27
C ARG A 248 25.67 6.02 -10.82
N ARG A 249 26.96 6.38 -11.00
CA ARG A 249 28.00 5.46 -11.47
C ARG A 249 28.17 4.27 -10.52
N ALA A 250 28.20 4.50 -9.21
CA ALA A 250 28.32 3.45 -8.21
C ALA A 250 27.16 2.43 -8.23
N ARG A 251 25.99 2.85 -8.71
CA ARG A 251 24.79 2.01 -8.81
C ARG A 251 24.70 1.21 -10.10
N GLN A 252 25.55 1.46 -11.11
CA GLN A 252 25.48 0.78 -12.40
C GLN A 252 25.58 -0.75 -12.30
N GLY A 253 26.38 -1.26 -11.35
CA GLY A 253 26.53 -2.70 -11.13
C GLY A 253 25.30 -3.36 -10.48
N ASN A 254 24.45 -2.59 -9.79
CA ASN A 254 23.20 -3.06 -9.19
C ASN A 254 22.19 -1.90 -9.07
N PRO A 255 21.41 -1.62 -10.13
CA PRO A 255 20.50 -0.47 -10.16
C PRO A 255 19.31 -0.63 -9.19
N VAL A 256 19.05 -1.83 -8.69
CA VAL A 256 17.98 -2.12 -7.73
C VAL A 256 18.47 -2.18 -6.28
N ALA A 257 19.75 -1.85 -6.04
CA ALA A 257 20.28 -1.76 -4.69
C ALA A 257 19.55 -0.67 -3.87
N PRO A 258 19.31 -0.88 -2.56
CA PRO A 258 18.77 0.14 -1.69
C PRO A 258 19.58 1.45 -1.73
N ILE A 259 18.87 2.58 -1.67
CA ILE A 259 19.46 3.91 -1.68
C ILE A 259 19.42 4.46 -0.26
N LYS A 260 20.57 4.82 0.31
CA LYS A 260 20.60 5.61 1.55
C LYS A 260 20.15 7.04 1.23
N THR A 261 19.11 7.51 1.91
CA THR A 261 18.54 8.85 1.75
C THR A 261 18.74 9.67 3.02
N PRO A 262 19.16 10.94 2.92
CA PRO A 262 19.23 11.86 4.07
C PRO A 262 17.88 12.11 4.73
N MET A 263 16.81 12.15 3.95
CA MET A 263 15.45 12.46 4.39
C MET A 263 14.45 11.59 3.62
N ILE A 264 13.34 11.22 4.24
CA ILE A 264 12.19 10.58 3.57
C ILE A 264 11.10 11.63 3.30
N ALA A 265 10.24 11.40 2.31
CA ALA A 265 9.12 12.31 2.05
C ALA A 265 8.16 12.42 3.26
N GLY A 266 8.03 11.35 4.05
CA GLY A 266 7.24 11.31 5.29
C GLY A 266 5.93 10.54 5.16
N GLY A 267 5.30 10.56 3.99
CA GLY A 267 4.00 9.90 3.71
C GLY A 267 4.02 8.37 3.74
N LEU A 268 5.10 7.77 3.26
CA LEU A 268 5.17 6.36 2.90
C LEU A 268 6.45 5.72 3.43
N PHE A 269 6.33 4.86 4.45
CA PHE A 269 7.49 4.13 4.98
C PHE A 269 7.08 2.89 5.79
N VAL A 270 8.05 2.00 5.99
CA VAL A 270 7.95 0.78 6.78
C VAL A 270 9.02 0.81 7.87
N MET A 271 8.63 0.47 9.09
CA MET A 271 9.48 0.53 10.27
C MET A 271 9.11 -0.59 11.25
N ASP A 272 10.11 -1.15 11.93
CA ASP A 272 9.85 -2.06 13.04
C ASP A 272 9.09 -1.34 14.17
N LYS A 273 8.02 -1.96 14.68
CA LYS A 273 7.14 -1.35 15.68
C LYS A 273 7.88 -1.04 16.99
N SER A 274 8.69 -1.99 17.47
CA SER A 274 9.44 -1.81 18.71
C SER A 274 10.47 -0.70 18.54
N TYR A 275 11.10 -0.60 17.37
CA TYR A 275 12.05 0.47 17.08
C TYR A 275 11.37 1.84 16.98
N PHE A 276 10.16 1.92 16.42
CA PHE A 276 9.34 3.14 16.42
C PHE A 276 9.01 3.59 17.85
N GLU A 277 8.65 2.66 18.74
CA GLU A 277 8.39 2.95 20.15
C GLU A 277 9.67 3.36 20.91
N GLU A 278 10.78 2.65 20.71
CA GLU A 278 12.09 2.90 21.32
C GLU A 278 12.64 4.30 20.96
N LEU A 279 12.45 4.75 19.71
CA LEU A 279 12.90 6.07 19.24
C LEU A 279 11.99 7.23 19.68
N GLY A 280 10.88 6.94 20.38
CA GLY A 280 9.97 7.98 20.88
C GLY A 280 8.82 8.33 19.93
N LYS A 281 8.48 7.45 18.98
CA LYS A 281 7.34 7.60 18.06
C LYS A 281 7.45 8.89 17.24
N TYR A 282 6.40 9.72 17.26
CA TYR A 282 6.41 11.10 16.78
C TYR A 282 6.26 12.07 17.96
N ASP A 283 6.75 13.30 17.79
CA ASP A 283 6.46 14.38 18.73
C ASP A 283 4.96 14.69 18.73
N MET A 284 4.31 14.42 19.86
CA MET A 284 2.87 14.60 20.05
C MET A 284 2.45 16.08 20.13
N MET A 285 3.40 17.01 20.24
CA MET A 285 3.15 18.45 20.22
C MET A 285 3.14 19.05 18.80
N MET A 286 3.52 18.28 17.77
CA MET A 286 3.34 18.71 16.38
C MET A 286 1.87 18.74 15.99
N ASP A 287 1.48 19.77 15.22
CA ASP A 287 0.10 20.01 14.85
C ASP A 287 -0.16 19.85 13.35
N VAL A 288 -1.31 19.23 13.03
CA VAL A 288 -1.92 19.11 11.69
C VAL A 288 -1.04 18.39 10.65
N TRP A 289 -0.03 19.05 10.09
CA TRP A 289 0.81 18.55 9.00
C TRP A 289 2.09 19.38 8.88
N GLY A 290 3.20 18.72 8.56
CA GLY A 290 4.46 19.35 8.19
C GLY A 290 5.52 19.25 9.28
N GLY A 291 6.76 19.00 8.86
CA GLY A 291 7.94 18.96 9.72
C GLY A 291 8.18 17.63 10.43
N GLU A 292 7.26 16.67 10.38
CA GLU A 292 7.45 15.35 11.00
C GLU A 292 8.42 14.45 10.24
N ASN A 293 8.73 14.81 9.00
CA ASN A 293 9.67 14.11 8.15
C ASN A 293 11.14 14.58 8.31
N LEU A 294 11.36 15.65 9.09
CA LEU A 294 12.68 16.23 9.41
C LEU A 294 13.36 15.55 10.60
#